data_AF-A0A1V0NC79-F1
#
_entry.id   AF-A0A1V0NC79-F1
#
_cell.length_a   1.000
_cell.length_b   1.000
_cell.length_c   1.000
_cell.angle_alpha   90.00
_cell.angle_beta   90.00
_cell.angle_gamma   90.00
#
_symmetry.space_group_name_H-M   'P 1'
#
loop_
_entity.id
_entity.type
_entity.pdbx_description
1 polymer ?
#
loop_
_entity_poly.entity_id
_entity_poly.type
_entity_poly.pdbx_seq_one_letter_code
_entity_poly.pdbx_strand_id
1 'polypeptide(L)'
;MVQENMKAFGTMAEKETPKTKETQPEIKGTLTYEDKVVQKIVGLALESVDGLLSVEGGFFSNLTGKLINTDDVTTGVDVEVGKTQVAVDLKVVTEYRKNVPEIYEKIKEVIRKEVAAMTELEVVEVNVTVTDIKTKEQQKEDEVSIQDRVTSAAKTTGKFTSEQVDKVKDKVQDNTDKEARVK
;
A
#
# COMPACT_ATOMS: atom_id res chain seq x y z
N MET A 1 -49.80 -78.90 8.10
CA MET A 1 -48.77 -78.88 7.03
C MET A 1 -47.97 -77.59 7.21
N VAL A 2 -46.80 -77.67 7.85
CA VAL A 2 -45.44 -77.46 7.26
C VAL A 2 -45.32 -76.13 6.49
N GLN A 3 -44.39 -75.22 6.77
CA GLN A 3 -42.96 -75.47 7.00
C GLN A 3 -42.26 -74.31 7.74
N GLU A 4 -41.35 -74.72 8.63
CA GLU A 4 -40.16 -74.01 9.11
C GLU A 4 -39.36 -73.34 7.98
N ASN A 5 -38.73 -72.19 8.26
CA ASN A 5 -37.29 -72.07 8.01
C ASN A 5 -36.60 -70.97 8.80
N MET A 6 -35.54 -71.43 9.46
CA MET A 6 -34.61 -70.79 10.36
C MET A 6 -33.50 -70.07 9.58
N LYS A 7 -33.11 -68.86 9.99
CA LYS A 7 -31.72 -68.36 9.89
C LYS A 7 -31.40 -67.44 11.07
N ALA A 8 -30.55 -67.95 11.96
CA ALA A 8 -29.83 -67.20 12.99
C ALA A 8 -28.56 -66.59 12.40
N PHE A 9 -28.24 -65.34 12.74
CA PHE A 9 -26.92 -64.69 12.78
C PHE A 9 -27.20 -63.32 13.43
N GLY A 10 -26.74 -62.98 14.63
CA GLY A 10 -25.35 -62.93 15.05
C GLY A 10 -24.98 -61.46 15.28
N THR A 11 -24.98 -61.05 16.55
CA THR A 11 -24.51 -59.78 17.12
C THR A 11 -23.32 -59.14 16.39
N MET A 12 -23.40 -57.83 16.08
CA MET A 12 -22.30 -56.87 16.23
C MET A 12 -22.88 -55.47 16.50
N ALA A 13 -22.93 -55.08 17.77
CA ALA A 13 -23.10 -53.69 18.17
C ALA A 13 -21.76 -52.98 17.97
N GLU A 14 -21.71 -52.06 17.01
CA GLU A 14 -20.56 -51.18 16.80
C GLU A 14 -20.49 -50.22 17.99
N LYS A 15 -19.60 -50.51 18.93
CA LYS A 15 -19.16 -49.57 19.96
C LYS A 15 -18.40 -48.46 19.26
N GLU A 16 -19.08 -47.37 18.94
CA GLU A 16 -18.41 -46.10 18.68
C GLU A 16 -17.67 -45.68 19.94
N THR A 17 -16.35 -45.84 19.92
CA THR A 17 -15.46 -45.31 20.94
C THR A 17 -15.47 -43.78 20.86
N PRO A 18 -15.71 -43.06 21.98
CA PRO A 18 -15.61 -41.61 21.96
C PRO A 18 -14.12 -41.25 21.76
N LYS A 19 -13.80 -40.73 20.57
CA LYS A 19 -12.51 -40.05 20.34
C LYS A 19 -12.46 -38.83 21.26
N THR A 20 -11.81 -38.98 22.40
CA THR A 20 -11.40 -37.87 23.27
C THR A 20 -10.51 -36.95 22.44
N LYS A 21 -11.08 -35.85 21.94
CA LYS A 21 -10.30 -34.74 21.37
C LYS A 21 -9.52 -34.12 22.53
N GLU A 22 -8.22 -34.34 22.55
CA GLU A 22 -7.32 -33.61 23.42
C GLU A 22 -7.44 -32.11 23.11
N THR A 23 -8.11 -31.37 23.98
CA THR A 23 -8.20 -29.92 23.91
C THR A 23 -6.84 -29.35 24.26
N GLN A 24 -6.07 -28.98 23.23
CA GLN A 24 -4.90 -28.14 23.40
C GLN A 24 -5.31 -26.83 24.09
N PRO A 25 -4.47 -26.26 24.97
CA PRO A 25 -4.79 -25.02 25.66
C PRO A 25 -5.02 -23.90 24.64
N GLU A 26 -6.19 -23.28 24.71
CA GLU A 26 -6.58 -22.17 23.84
C GLU A 26 -5.71 -20.94 24.13
N ILE A 27 -4.96 -20.50 23.11
CA ILE A 27 -4.12 -19.30 23.20
C ILE A 27 -5.02 -18.08 23.01
N LYS A 28 -5.15 -17.26 24.06
CA LYS A 28 -5.92 -16.00 24.01
C LYS A 28 -5.05 -14.85 23.51
N GLY A 29 -5.63 -13.96 22.70
CA GLY A 29 -4.95 -12.77 22.19
C GLY A 29 -5.93 -11.76 21.61
N THR A 30 -5.38 -10.63 21.15
CA THR A 30 -6.14 -9.59 20.41
C THR A 30 -5.33 -9.19 19.19
N LEU A 31 -6.00 -9.05 18.06
CA LEU A 31 -5.45 -8.55 16.82
C LEU A 31 -5.96 -7.13 16.60
N THR A 32 -5.05 -6.19 16.35
CA THR A 32 -5.35 -4.79 16.04
C THR A 32 -4.50 -4.36 14.87
N TYR A 33 -5.04 -3.46 14.04
CA TYR A 33 -4.35 -2.91 12.88
C TYR A 33 -4.04 -1.44 13.12
N GLU A 34 -2.82 -1.03 12.76
CA GLU A 34 -2.44 0.38 12.70
C GLU A 34 -3.11 1.03 11.48
N ASP A 35 -3.48 2.30 11.60
CA ASP A 35 -4.13 3.07 10.51
C ASP A 35 -3.31 2.99 9.21
N LYS A 36 -1.98 3.11 9.32
CA LYS A 36 -1.05 3.02 8.19
C LYS A 36 -1.11 1.69 7.42
N VAL A 37 -1.49 0.60 8.08
CA VAL A 37 -1.63 -0.70 7.42
C VAL A 37 -2.90 -0.72 6.58
N VAL A 38 -4.01 -0.26 7.15
CA VAL A 38 -5.30 -0.19 6.42
C VAL A 38 -5.22 0.85 5.30
N GLN A 39 -4.56 1.98 5.53
CA GLN A 39 -4.28 2.99 4.51
C GLN A 39 -3.52 2.41 3.31
N LYS A 40 -2.54 1.51 3.53
CA LYS A 40 -1.84 0.82 2.43
C LYS A 40 -2.75 -0.11 1.65
N ILE A 41 -3.62 -0.85 2.34
CA ILE A 41 -4.60 -1.76 1.70
C ILE A 41 -5.54 -0.95 0.81
N VAL A 42 -6.13 0.13 1.35
CA VAL A 42 -6.98 1.06 0.60
C VAL A 42 -6.22 1.61 -0.61
N GLY A 43 -4.99 2.06 -0.39
CA GLY A 43 -4.10 2.56 -1.42
C GLY A 43 -3.92 1.61 -2.60
N LEU A 44 -3.53 0.37 -2.31
CA LEU A 44 -3.35 -0.67 -3.33
C LEU A 44 -4.67 -1.03 -4.02
N ALA A 45 -5.77 -1.05 -3.26
CA ALA A 45 -7.08 -1.37 -3.79
C ALA A 45 -7.53 -0.33 -4.84
N LEU A 46 -7.29 0.95 -4.57
CA LEU A 46 -7.64 2.07 -5.46
C LEU A 46 -6.95 2.02 -6.83
N GLU A 47 -5.79 1.36 -6.97
CA GLU A 47 -5.11 1.20 -8.27
C GLU A 47 -5.96 0.43 -9.29
N SER A 48 -6.91 -0.40 -8.82
CA SER A 48 -7.80 -1.17 -9.68
C SER A 48 -9.00 -0.39 -10.23
N VAL A 49 -9.22 0.85 -9.76
CA VAL A 49 -10.40 1.65 -10.12
C VAL A 49 -10.19 2.39 -11.44
N ASP A 50 -10.89 1.97 -12.49
CA ASP A 50 -10.87 2.65 -13.79
C ASP A 50 -11.42 4.09 -13.68
N GLY A 51 -10.65 5.05 -14.20
CA GLY A 51 -10.99 6.47 -14.20
C GLY A 51 -10.51 7.24 -12.96
N LEU A 52 -9.95 6.57 -11.96
CA LEU A 52 -9.18 7.20 -10.89
C LEU A 52 -7.74 7.37 -11.37
N LEU A 53 -7.24 8.61 -11.42
CA LEU A 53 -5.89 8.90 -11.91
C LEU A 53 -4.88 8.96 -10.78
N SER A 54 -5.21 9.69 -9.73
CA SER A 54 -4.34 9.87 -8.59
C SER A 54 -5.15 10.25 -7.35
N VAL A 55 -4.51 10.14 -6.20
CA VAL A 55 -4.97 10.72 -4.94
C VAL A 55 -4.13 11.96 -4.68
N GLU A 56 -4.73 12.99 -4.07
CA GLU A 56 -4.02 14.20 -3.65
C GLU A 56 -2.73 13.85 -2.87
N GLY A 57 -1.72 14.72 -2.91
CA GLY A 57 -0.46 14.48 -2.18
C GLY A 57 0.50 13.47 -2.80
N GLY A 58 0.15 12.88 -3.96
CA GLY A 58 1.03 11.94 -4.65
C GLY A 58 1.14 10.58 -3.94
N PHE A 59 0.08 10.18 -3.23
CA PHE A 59 0.02 8.97 -2.43
C PHE A 59 0.52 7.70 -3.18
N PHE A 60 0.13 7.51 -4.45
CA PHE A 60 0.59 6.37 -5.26
C PHE A 60 2.11 6.39 -5.52
N SER A 61 2.72 7.56 -5.70
CA SER A 61 4.18 7.70 -5.84
C SER A 61 4.91 7.30 -4.55
N ASN A 62 4.31 7.54 -3.39
CA ASN A 62 4.87 7.15 -2.10
C ASN A 62 4.78 5.65 -1.86
N LEU A 63 3.68 5.02 -2.29
CA LEU A 63 3.49 3.57 -2.20
C LEU A 63 4.52 2.78 -3.04
N THR A 64 4.89 3.33 -4.21
CA THR A 64 5.91 2.74 -5.10
C THR A 64 7.36 3.02 -4.68
N GLY A 65 7.58 3.68 -3.54
CA GLY A 65 8.92 3.95 -3.01
C GLY A 65 9.67 5.08 -3.72
N LYS A 66 9.01 5.83 -4.62
CA LYS A 66 9.52 7.09 -5.17
C LYS A 66 9.36 8.20 -4.11
N LEU A 67 10.11 8.10 -3.02
CA LEU A 67 10.08 9.03 -1.90
C LEU A 67 10.43 10.46 -2.38
N ILE A 68 9.46 11.36 -2.34
CA ILE A 68 9.70 12.79 -2.38
C ILE A 68 9.94 13.22 -0.92
N ASN A 69 11.10 13.83 -0.64
CA ASN A 69 11.47 14.36 0.68
C ASN A 69 10.56 15.53 1.08
N THR A 70 9.32 15.21 1.43
CA THR A 70 8.38 16.12 2.07
C THR A 70 7.80 15.34 3.23
N ASP A 71 7.98 15.84 4.44
CA ASP A 71 7.64 15.17 5.71
C ASP A 71 6.13 14.89 5.90
N ASP A 72 5.29 15.13 4.88
CA ASP A 72 3.81 15.01 4.85
C ASP A 72 3.32 14.14 3.67
N VAL A 73 3.90 12.95 3.50
CA VAL A 73 3.66 12.04 2.35
C VAL A 73 2.45 11.10 2.50
N THR A 74 1.61 11.27 3.53
CA THR A 74 0.32 10.54 3.67
C THR A 74 -0.89 11.35 3.21
N THR A 75 -0.67 12.58 2.75
CA THR A 75 -1.74 13.48 2.30
C THR A 75 -2.56 12.78 1.21
N GLY A 76 -3.88 12.71 1.38
CA GLY A 76 -4.83 12.27 0.34
C GLY A 76 -5.67 11.03 0.67
N VAL A 77 -5.14 10.10 1.48
CA VAL A 77 -5.90 8.96 2.03
C VAL A 77 -5.83 9.04 3.55
N ASP A 78 -6.93 9.43 4.18
CA ASP A 78 -7.07 9.42 5.63
C ASP A 78 -7.94 8.22 6.04
N VAL A 79 -7.47 7.47 7.03
CA VAL A 79 -8.15 6.25 7.49
C VAL A 79 -8.17 6.27 9.00
N GLU A 80 -9.36 6.08 9.56
CA GLU A 80 -9.56 5.90 11.00
C GLU A 80 -9.96 4.45 11.27
N VAL A 81 -9.14 3.73 12.04
CA VAL A 81 -9.38 2.32 12.38
C VAL A 81 -9.89 2.19 13.81
N GLY A 82 -11.12 1.70 13.94
CA GLY A 82 -11.70 1.25 15.21
C GLY A 82 -11.39 -0.22 15.49
N LYS A 83 -12.02 -0.77 16.54
CA LYS A 83 -11.84 -2.19 16.92
C LYS A 83 -12.39 -3.16 15.87
N THR A 84 -13.47 -2.77 15.19
CA THR A 84 -14.19 -3.60 14.21
C THR A 84 -14.60 -2.82 12.97
N GLN A 85 -14.39 -1.50 12.97
CA GLN A 85 -14.93 -0.59 11.97
C GLN A 85 -13.83 0.29 11.40
N VAL A 86 -14.00 0.71 10.16
CA VAL A 86 -13.08 1.60 9.44
C VAL A 86 -13.86 2.71 8.75
N ALA A 87 -13.38 3.94 8.89
CA ALA A 87 -13.80 5.08 8.10
C ALA A 87 -12.67 5.52 7.16
N VAL A 88 -13.02 5.92 5.94
CA VAL A 88 -12.05 6.32 4.90
C VAL A 88 -12.45 7.65 4.28
N ASP A 89 -11.53 8.61 4.30
CA ASP A 89 -11.66 9.89 3.62
C ASP A 89 -10.62 10.01 2.51
N LEU A 90 -11.09 10.27 1.28
CA LEU A 90 -10.26 10.31 0.08
C LEU A 90 -10.37 11.66 -0.61
N LYS A 91 -9.23 12.16 -1.06
CA LYS A 91 -9.15 13.31 -1.97
C LYS A 91 -8.56 12.87 -3.30
N VAL A 92 -9.36 12.87 -4.36
CA VAL A 92 -9.02 12.19 -5.62
C VAL A 92 -9.00 13.10 -6.82
N VAL A 93 -8.19 12.73 -7.80
CA VAL A 93 -8.15 13.30 -9.14
C VAL A 93 -8.69 12.28 -10.13
N THR A 94 -9.71 12.67 -10.90
CA THR A 94 -10.43 11.75 -11.81
C THR A 94 -10.14 12.06 -13.28
N GLU A 95 -10.30 11.05 -14.14
CA GLU A 95 -10.06 11.16 -15.57
C GLU A 95 -11.16 11.97 -16.28
N TYR A 96 -10.74 12.89 -17.14
CA TYR A 96 -11.63 13.68 -17.98
C TYR A 96 -12.54 12.78 -18.82
N ARG A 97 -13.83 13.13 -18.89
CA ARG A 97 -14.91 12.40 -19.58
C ARG A 97 -15.30 11.04 -18.97
N LYS A 98 -14.86 10.71 -17.76
CA LYS A 98 -15.41 9.57 -17.01
C LYS A 98 -16.57 10.00 -16.11
N ASN A 99 -17.42 9.03 -15.76
CA ASN A 99 -18.55 9.25 -14.86
C ASN A 99 -18.07 9.19 -13.40
N VAL A 100 -17.99 10.35 -12.75
CA VAL A 100 -17.53 10.48 -11.35
C VAL A 100 -18.39 9.67 -10.37
N PRO A 101 -19.74 9.74 -10.40
CA PRO A 101 -20.57 8.86 -9.58
C PRO A 101 -20.27 7.37 -9.75
N GLU A 102 -20.03 6.90 -10.98
CA GLU A 102 -19.68 5.49 -11.23
C GLU A 102 -18.32 5.13 -10.63
N ILE A 103 -17.34 6.03 -10.75
CA ILE A 103 -16.03 5.88 -10.11
C ILE A 103 -16.21 5.79 -8.59
N TYR A 104 -17.04 6.64 -8.00
CA TYR A 104 -17.32 6.62 -6.56
C TYR A 104 -17.92 5.28 -6.08
N GLU A 105 -18.88 4.74 -6.82
CA GLU A 105 -19.45 3.42 -6.49
C GLU A 105 -18.38 2.32 -6.56
N LYS A 106 -17.53 2.33 -7.58
CA LYS A 106 -16.40 1.38 -7.71
C LYS A 106 -15.40 1.52 -6.56
N ILE A 107 -15.08 2.74 -6.15
CA ILE A 107 -14.20 3.01 -5.00
C ILE A 107 -14.77 2.35 -3.74
N LYS A 108 -16.05 2.56 -3.44
CA LYS A 108 -16.71 1.96 -2.27
C LYS A 108 -16.67 0.44 -2.31
N GLU A 109 -17.01 -0.15 -3.46
CA GLU A 109 -17.03 -1.61 -3.63
C GLU A 109 -15.64 -2.22 -3.39
N VAL A 110 -14.63 -1.66 -4.05
CA VAL A 110 -13.25 -2.13 -3.99
C VAL A 110 -12.68 -2.00 -2.58
N ILE A 111 -12.84 -0.85 -1.93
CA ILE A 111 -12.36 -0.63 -0.56
C ILE A 111 -13.02 -1.60 0.41
N ARG A 112 -14.36 -1.70 0.36
CA ARG A 112 -15.10 -2.59 1.25
C ARG A 112 -14.64 -4.03 1.08
N LYS A 113 -14.46 -4.47 -0.16
CA LYS A 113 -14.03 -5.84 -0.47
C LYS A 113 -12.63 -6.13 0.04
N GLU A 114 -11.65 -5.29 -0.29
CA GLU A 114 -10.24 -5.57 0.04
C GLU A 114 -9.96 -5.43 1.54
N VAL A 115 -10.54 -4.42 2.21
CA VAL A 115 -10.39 -4.25 3.66
C VAL A 115 -11.01 -5.44 4.40
N ALA A 116 -12.27 -5.79 4.10
CA ALA A 116 -12.93 -6.92 4.76
C ALA A 116 -12.21 -8.25 4.49
N ALA A 117 -11.70 -8.47 3.28
CA ALA A 117 -11.01 -9.71 2.92
C ALA A 117 -9.67 -9.89 3.67
N MET A 118 -8.98 -8.80 4.00
CA MET A 118 -7.65 -8.86 4.62
C MET A 118 -7.67 -8.68 6.14
N THR A 119 -8.63 -7.93 6.69
CA THR A 119 -8.64 -7.53 8.10
C THR A 119 -9.88 -7.95 8.87
N GLU A 120 -10.91 -8.47 8.19
CA GLU A 120 -12.23 -8.77 8.76
C GLU A 120 -12.92 -7.54 9.39
N LEU A 121 -12.42 -6.32 9.10
CA LEU A 121 -13.03 -5.07 9.56
C LEU A 121 -14.17 -4.64 8.63
N GLU A 122 -15.15 -3.97 9.20
CA GLU A 122 -16.29 -3.41 8.48
C GLU A 122 -16.04 -1.95 8.08
N VAL A 123 -16.04 -1.67 6.77
CA VAL A 123 -15.98 -0.27 6.29
C VAL A 123 -17.37 0.35 6.42
N VAL A 124 -17.50 1.30 7.35
CA VAL A 124 -18.79 1.95 7.66
C VAL A 124 -19.02 3.21 6.84
N GLU A 125 -17.95 3.92 6.47
CA GLU A 125 -18.02 5.20 5.79
C GLU A 125 -16.89 5.35 4.78
N VAL A 126 -17.23 5.86 3.59
CA VAL A 126 -16.27 6.21 2.54
C VAL A 126 -16.67 7.56 1.94
N ASN A 127 -15.89 8.58 2.26
CA ASN A 127 -16.07 9.92 1.74
C ASN A 127 -15.04 10.19 0.65
N VAL A 128 -15.50 10.75 -0.46
CA VAL A 128 -14.63 11.06 -1.61
C VAL A 128 -14.85 12.51 -2.00
N THR A 129 -13.78 13.29 -1.94
CA THR A 129 -13.72 14.66 -2.46
C THR A 129 -12.96 14.64 -3.78
N VAL A 130 -13.60 15.07 -4.86
CA VAL A 130 -12.92 15.24 -6.15
C VAL A 130 -12.24 16.60 -6.17
N THR A 131 -10.91 16.62 -6.18
CA THR A 131 -10.12 17.85 -6.10
C THR A 131 -9.70 18.37 -7.46
N ASP A 132 -9.59 17.49 -8.46
CA ASP A 132 -9.24 17.87 -9.83
C ASP A 132 -9.76 16.85 -10.86
N ILE A 133 -9.80 17.27 -12.14
CA ILE A 133 -10.13 16.44 -13.29
C ILE A 133 -9.06 16.64 -14.36
N LYS A 134 -8.31 15.58 -14.71
CA LYS A 134 -7.22 15.64 -15.68
C LYS A 134 -7.36 14.61 -16.78
N THR A 135 -6.66 14.82 -17.89
CA THR A 135 -6.42 13.76 -18.89
C THR A 135 -5.28 12.84 -18.43
N LYS A 136 -5.20 11.64 -18.99
CA LYS A 136 -4.08 10.71 -18.72
C LYS A 136 -2.75 11.29 -19.15
N GLU A 137 -2.73 12.09 -20.20
CA GLU A 137 -1.55 12.78 -20.72
C GLU A 137 -1.03 13.81 -19.72
N GLN A 138 -1.92 14.66 -19.18
CA GLN A 138 -1.56 15.65 -18.15
C GLN A 138 -1.00 15.01 -16.88
N GLN A 139 -1.55 13.86 -16.47
CA GLN A 139 -1.02 13.11 -15.32
C GLN A 139 0.39 12.56 -15.58
N LYS A 140 0.64 12.06 -16.79
CA LYS A 140 1.99 11.58 -17.17
C LYS A 140 3.01 12.72 -17.21
N GLU A 141 2.62 13.90 -17.71
CA GLU A 141 3.49 15.08 -17.70
C GLU A 141 3.85 15.53 -16.29
N ASP A 142 2.89 15.51 -15.37
CA ASP A 142 3.13 15.81 -13.95
C ASP A 142 4.15 14.83 -13.34
N GLU A 143 4.07 13.53 -13.68
CA GLU A 143 5.01 12.52 -13.19
C GLU A 143 6.44 12.68 -13.76
N VAL A 144 6.55 13.07 -15.04
CA VAL A 144 7.84 13.29 -15.72
C VAL A 144 8.53 14.56 -15.23
N SER A 145 7.77 15.65 -15.02
CA SER A 145 8.29 16.92 -14.51
C SER A 145 9.00 16.76 -13.15
N ILE A 146 8.47 15.90 -12.28
CA ILE A 146 9.07 15.63 -10.97
C ILE A 146 10.40 14.88 -11.10
N GLN A 147 10.53 13.93 -12.04
CA GLN A 147 11.79 13.20 -12.28
C GLN A 147 12.90 14.12 -12.80
N ASP A 148 12.55 15.08 -13.66
CA ASP A 148 13.50 16.07 -14.19
C ASP A 148 14.02 17.02 -13.10
N ARG A 149 13.16 17.43 -12.17
CA ARG A 149 13.56 18.26 -11.00
C ARG A 149 14.52 17.53 -10.07
N VAL A 150 14.29 16.25 -9.78
CA VAL A 150 15.19 15.45 -8.93
C VAL A 150 16.55 15.25 -9.62
N THR A 151 16.53 14.95 -10.92
CA THR A 151 17.75 14.74 -11.71
C THR A 151 18.61 16.00 -11.79
N SER A 152 17.99 17.16 -11.96
CA SER A 152 18.68 18.46 -12.02
C SER A 152 19.27 18.90 -10.67
N ALA A 153 18.58 18.62 -9.56
CA ALA A 153 19.13 18.85 -8.22
C ALA A 153 20.37 17.97 -7.95
N ALA A 154 20.31 16.68 -8.26
CA ALA A 154 21.43 15.75 -8.09
C ALA A 154 22.65 16.14 -8.94
N LYS A 155 22.41 16.54 -10.20
CA LYS A 155 23.48 17.01 -11.11
C LYS A 155 24.17 18.27 -10.60
N THR A 156 23.42 19.23 -10.05
CA THR A 156 23.99 20.49 -9.55
C THR A 156 24.87 20.27 -8.33
N THR A 157 24.41 19.48 -7.36
CA THR A 157 25.20 19.15 -6.16
C THR A 157 26.44 18.32 -6.51
N GLY A 158 26.30 17.29 -7.35
CA GLY A 158 27.43 16.47 -7.81
C GLY A 158 28.50 17.29 -8.53
N LYS A 159 28.09 18.14 -9.47
CA LYS A 159 29.00 19.01 -10.23
C LYS A 159 29.72 20.03 -9.35
N PHE A 160 29.03 20.60 -8.37
CA PHE A 160 29.62 21.58 -7.46
C PHE A 160 30.63 20.93 -6.50
N THR A 161 30.37 19.71 -6.05
CA THR A 161 31.34 18.96 -5.23
C THR A 161 32.60 18.61 -6.04
N SER A 162 32.46 18.12 -7.28
CA SER A 162 33.61 17.80 -8.15
C SER A 162 34.46 19.02 -8.47
N GLU A 163 33.85 20.15 -8.84
CA GLU A 163 34.59 21.37 -9.18
C GLU A 163 35.38 21.95 -7.99
N GLN A 164 34.96 21.69 -6.75
CA GLN A 164 35.69 22.11 -5.56
C GLN A 164 36.78 21.10 -5.15
N VAL A 165 36.54 19.79 -5.22
CA VAL A 165 37.58 18.80 -4.89
C VAL A 165 38.72 18.80 -5.90
N ASP A 166 38.44 19.01 -7.19
CA ASP A 166 39.49 19.08 -8.22
C ASP A 166 40.37 20.34 -8.01
N LYS A 167 39.77 21.50 -7.72
CA LYS A 167 40.53 22.73 -7.40
C LYS A 167 41.37 22.61 -6.13
N VAL A 168 40.89 21.86 -5.14
CA VAL A 168 41.64 21.61 -3.90
C VAL A 168 42.77 20.62 -4.16
N LYS A 169 42.54 19.57 -4.95
CA LYS A 169 43.55 18.59 -5.32
C LYS A 169 44.69 19.22 -6.14
N ASP A 170 44.37 20.08 -7.09
CA ASP A 170 45.36 20.84 -7.86
C ASP A 170 46.19 21.77 -6.98
N LYS A 171 45.57 22.46 -6.01
CA LYS A 171 46.29 23.34 -5.06
C LYS A 171 47.18 22.56 -4.07
N VAL A 172 46.77 21.37 -3.65
CA VAL A 172 47.58 20.51 -2.75
C VAL A 172 48.77 19.92 -3.50
N GLN A 173 48.59 19.56 -4.76
CA GLN A 173 49.67 19.03 -5.59
C GLN A 173 50.71 20.11 -5.93
N ASP A 174 50.26 21.33 -6.29
CA ASP A 174 51.16 22.47 -6.55
C ASP A 174 51.98 22.92 -5.32
N ASN A 175 51.46 22.71 -4.10
CA ASN A 175 52.22 22.98 -2.87
C ASN A 175 53.23 21.87 -2.54
N THR A 176 52.90 20.61 -2.81
CA THR A 176 53.76 19.46 -2.51
C THR A 176 54.99 19.43 -3.44
N ASP A 177 54.81 19.79 -4.71
CA ASP A 177 55.90 19.86 -5.69
C ASP A 177 56.86 21.04 -5.43
N LYS A 178 56.38 22.12 -4.78
CA LYS A 178 57.21 23.27 -4.40
C LYS A 178 58.07 23.00 -3.16
N GLU A 179 57.57 22.26 -2.18
CA GLU A 179 58.37 21.88 -1.00
C GLU A 179 59.45 20.84 -1.32
N ALA A 180 59.22 19.95 -2.28
CA ALA A 180 60.20 18.94 -2.71
C ALA A 180 61.39 19.51 -3.51
N ARG A 181 61.29 20.73 -4.05
CA ARG A 181 62.33 21.36 -4.88
C ARG A 181 63.30 22.26 -4.09
N VAL A 182 63.09 22.44 -2.78
CA VAL A 182 63.88 23.35 -1.91
C VAL A 182 64.80 22.57 -0.94
N LYS A 183 65.01 21.27 -1.16
CA LYS A 183 66.03 20.48 -0.45
C LYS A 183 67.12 19.97 -1.39
#